data_AF-A0A358IYG7-F1
#
_entry.id   AF-A0A358IYG7-F1
#
_cell.length_a   1.000
_cell.length_b   1.000
_cell.length_c   1.000
_cell.angle_alpha   90.00
_cell.angle_beta   90.00
_cell.angle_gamma   90.00
#
_symmetry.space_group_name_H-M   'P 1'
#
loop_
_entity.id
_entity.type
_entity.pdbx_description
1 polymer ?
#
loop_
_entity_poly.entity_id
_entity_poly.type
_entity_poly.pdbx_seq_one_letter_code
_entity_poly.pdbx_strand_id
1 'polypeptide(L)'
;MAEVITWTSADHGAIARIRMPMPSKGGSKIGWSPVVIHAETEDAARDKAHAFYQSELERLSARADGKARRLEKMAAARASKRGEPHHA
;
A
#
# COMPACT_ATOMS: atom_id res chain seq x y z
N MET A 1 13.48 5.58 -4.28
CA MET A 1 12.70 6.65 -3.64
C MET A 1 11.44 6.88 -4.47
N ALA A 2 10.31 7.22 -3.83
CA ALA A 2 9.09 7.58 -4.54
C ALA A 2 9.23 8.95 -5.19
N GLU A 3 8.67 9.10 -6.39
CA GLU A 3 8.63 10.38 -7.11
C GLU A 3 7.55 11.26 -6.46
N VAL A 4 7.94 12.43 -5.96
CA VAL A 4 7.04 13.42 -5.34
C VAL A 4 7.11 14.70 -6.15
N ILE A 5 5.95 15.22 -6.55
CA ILE A 5 5.82 16.53 -7.19
C ILE A 5 5.18 17.47 -6.19
N THR A 6 5.79 18.64 -6.00
CA THR A 6 5.25 19.74 -5.21
C THR A 6 4.90 20.92 -6.09
N TRP A 7 3.83 21.63 -5.74
CA TRP A 7 3.46 22.88 -6.38
C TRP A 7 2.63 23.75 -5.42
N THR A 8 2.56 25.05 -5.67
CA THR A 8 1.72 25.98 -4.92
C THR A 8 0.38 26.17 -5.63
N SER A 9 -0.70 26.18 -4.84
CA SER A 9 -2.06 26.46 -5.27
C SER A 9 -2.53 27.77 -4.66
N ALA A 10 -3.20 28.60 -5.46
CA ALA A 10 -3.75 29.88 -5.01
C ALA A 10 -4.77 29.72 -3.88
N ASP A 11 -5.57 28.64 -3.91
CA ASP A 11 -6.67 28.43 -2.98
C ASP A 11 -6.31 27.51 -1.81
N HIS A 12 -5.19 26.79 -1.92
CA HIS A 12 -4.94 25.61 -1.09
C HIS A 12 -3.52 25.52 -0.52
N GLY A 13 -2.70 26.55 -0.71
CA GLY A 13 -1.31 26.57 -0.23
C GLY A 13 -0.41 25.60 -1.01
N ALA A 14 0.64 25.10 -0.36
CA ALA A 14 1.54 24.14 -0.97
C ALA A 14 0.92 22.74 -1.01
N ILE A 15 1.07 22.09 -2.15
CA ILE A 15 0.51 20.77 -2.44
C ILE A 15 1.63 19.81 -2.83
N ALA A 16 1.51 18.55 -2.39
CA ALA A 16 2.33 17.45 -2.85
C ALA A 16 1.48 16.29 -3.38
N ARG A 17 1.96 15.64 -4.44
CA ARG A 17 1.42 14.40 -4.97
C ARG A 17 2.53 13.39 -5.20
N ILE A 18 2.23 12.12 -4.92
CA ILE A 18 3.21 11.05 -4.92
C ILE A 18 2.89 9.97 -5.95
N ARG A 19 3.92 9.46 -6.62
CA ARG A 19 3.87 8.28 -7.46
C ARG A 19 4.30 7.06 -6.66
N MET A 20 3.43 6.05 -6.58
CA MET A 20 3.65 4.88 -5.75
C MET A 20 3.03 3.60 -6.35
N PRO A 21 3.40 2.41 -5.86
CA PRO A 21 2.69 1.17 -6.20
C PRO A 21 1.26 1.21 -5.68
N MET A 22 0.31 1.22 -6.61
CA MET A 22 -1.13 1.28 -6.33
C MET A 22 -1.77 -0.10 -6.55
N PRO A 23 -2.67 -0.54 -5.65
CA PRO A 23 -3.47 -1.74 -5.88
C PRO A 23 -4.31 -1.59 -7.15
N SER A 24 -4.30 -2.60 -8.02
CA SER A 24 -5.12 -2.65 -9.23
C SER A 24 -5.65 -4.06 -9.48
N LYS A 25 -6.63 -4.20 -10.39
CA LYS A 25 -7.08 -5.53 -10.85
C LYS A 25 -5.89 -6.25 -11.49
N GLY A 26 -5.42 -7.32 -10.86
CA GLY A 26 -4.30 -8.13 -11.34
C GLY A 26 -2.95 -7.88 -10.66
N GLY A 27 -2.85 -6.95 -9.70
CA GLY A 27 -1.62 -6.71 -8.95
C GLY A 27 -1.36 -5.22 -8.65
N SER A 28 -0.15 -4.90 -8.23
CA SER A 28 0.28 -3.53 -7.96
C SER A 28 0.83 -2.89 -9.23
N LYS A 29 0.39 -1.67 -9.57
CA LYS A 29 0.95 -0.88 -10.68
C LYS A 29 1.48 0.45 -10.18
N ILE A 30 2.58 0.94 -10.74
CA ILE A 30 3.08 2.28 -10.42
C ILE A 30 2.09 3.31 -10.98
N GLY A 31 1.62 4.22 -10.12
CA GLY A 31 0.70 5.27 -10.53
C GLY A 31 0.71 6.45 -9.56
N TRP A 32 0.08 7.55 -9.97
CA TRP A 32 -0.13 8.70 -9.09
C TRP A 32 -1.18 8.36 -8.04
N SER A 33 -0.83 8.57 -6.77
CA SER A 33 -1.78 8.49 -5.67
C SER A 33 -2.96 9.44 -5.94
N PRO A 34 -4.20 9.03 -5.63
CA PRO A 34 -5.35 9.93 -5.65
C PRO A 34 -5.32 10.91 -4.46
N VAL A 35 -4.51 10.64 -3.43
CA VAL A 35 -4.35 11.52 -2.28
C VAL A 35 -3.46 12.70 -2.67
N VAL A 36 -3.97 13.88 -2.38
CA VAL A 36 -3.29 15.17 -2.54
C VAL A 36 -3.01 15.71 -1.14
N ILE A 37 -1.78 16.10 -0.87
CA ILE A 37 -1.32 16.46 0.48
C ILE A 37 -1.08 17.95 0.54
N HIS A 38 -1.68 18.61 1.53
CA HIS A 38 -1.61 20.05 1.71
C HIS A 38 -0.69 20.46 2.86
N ALA A 39 0.04 21.55 2.69
CA ALA A 39 0.85 22.18 3.72
C ALA A 39 1.05 23.68 3.46
N GLU A 40 1.61 24.37 4.44
CA GLU A 40 1.92 25.80 4.36
C GLU A 40 3.11 26.08 3.43
N THR A 41 4.07 25.16 3.35
CA THR A 41 5.27 25.27 2.49
C THR A 41 5.47 24.03 1.63
N GLU A 42 6.17 24.16 0.50
CA GLU A 42 6.44 23.03 -0.38
C GLU A 42 7.26 21.93 0.31
N ASP A 43 8.23 22.31 1.15
CA ASP A 43 9.04 21.35 1.90
C ASP A 43 8.17 20.60 2.92
N ALA A 44 7.27 21.29 3.62
CA ALA A 44 6.33 20.63 4.53
C ALA A 44 5.35 19.70 3.77
N ALA A 45 4.95 20.05 2.55
CA ALA A 45 4.12 19.19 1.71
C ALA A 45 4.90 17.93 1.27
N ARG A 46 6.18 18.10 0.91
CA ARG A 46 7.08 17.01 0.53
C ARG A 46 7.32 16.05 1.70
N ASP A 47 7.60 16.56 2.89
CA ASP A 47 7.82 15.74 4.08
C ASP A 47 6.58 14.94 4.46
N LYS A 48 5.41 15.58 4.45
CA LYS A 48 4.13 14.88 4.67
C LYS A 48 3.87 13.81 3.61
N ALA A 49 4.21 14.07 2.34
CA ALA A 49 4.09 13.08 1.27
C ALA A 49 5.02 11.89 1.46
N HIS A 50 6.25 12.12 1.93
CA HIS A 50 7.17 11.04 2.29
C HIS A 50 6.65 10.23 3.47
N ALA A 51 6.13 10.87 4.52
CA ALA A 51 5.54 10.17 5.66
C ALA A 51 4.33 9.31 5.23
N PHE A 52 3.44 9.87 4.40
CA PHE A 52 2.30 9.14 3.84
C PHE A 52 2.75 7.91 3.05
N TYR A 53 3.79 8.05 2.19
CA TYR A 53 4.35 6.94 1.44
C TYR A 53 4.81 5.78 2.31
N GLN A 54 5.58 6.08 3.36
CA GLN A 54 6.10 5.06 4.26
C GLN A 54 4.96 4.32 4.96
N SER A 55 3.96 5.05 5.45
CA SER A 55 2.80 4.44 6.10
C SER A 55 2.02 3.51 5.15
N GLU A 56 1.89 3.87 3.87
CA GLU A 56 1.21 3.02 2.90
C GLU A 56 2.06 1.80 2.51
N LEU A 57 3.40 1.92 2.46
CA LEU A 57 4.27 0.77 2.27
C LEU A 57 4.14 -0.23 3.43
N GLU A 58 4.15 0.24 4.67
CA GLU A 58 3.94 -0.60 5.85
C GLU A 58 2.58 -1.31 5.81
N ARG A 59 1.53 -0.57 5.44
CA ARG A 59 0.18 -1.13 5.30
C ARG A 59 0.09 -2.18 4.21
N LEU A 60 0.75 -1.97 3.07
CA LEU A 60 0.80 -2.94 1.98
C LEU A 60 1.60 -4.18 2.38
N SER A 61 2.70 -4.03 3.10
CA SER A 61 3.48 -5.15 3.65
C SER A 61 2.64 -5.98 4.62
N ALA A 62 1.99 -5.34 5.59
CA ALA A 62 1.14 -6.03 6.56
C ALA A 62 0.00 -6.82 5.90
N ARG A 63 -0.58 -6.29 4.81
CA ARG A 63 -1.58 -7.00 4.00
C ARG A 63 -0.99 -8.21 3.28
N ALA A 64 0.21 -8.10 2.74
CA ALA A 64 0.90 -9.20 2.07
C ALA A 64 1.17 -10.35 3.07
N ASP A 65 1.69 -10.02 4.26
CA ASP A 65 1.98 -11.00 5.32
C ASP A 65 0.71 -11.69 5.82
N GLY A 66 -0.38 -10.93 6.02
CA GLY A 66 -1.67 -11.49 6.39
C GLY A 66 -2.23 -12.47 5.36
N LYS A 67 -2.04 -12.16 4.05
CA LYS A 67 -2.43 -13.07 2.96
C LYS A 67 -1.59 -14.35 2.96
N ALA A 68 -0.28 -14.25 3.15
CA ALA A 68 0.62 -15.41 3.21
C ALA A 68 0.21 -16.37 4.34
N ARG A 69 0.03 -15.84 5.57
CA ARG A 69 -0.42 -16.64 6.72
C ARG A 69 -1.77 -17.32 6.49
N ARG A 70 -2.71 -16.66 5.79
CA ARG A 70 -4.00 -17.26 5.44
C ARG A 70 -3.84 -18.43 4.46
N LEU A 71 -2.97 -18.30 3.47
CA LEU A 71 -2.69 -19.35 2.49
C LEU A 71 -2.01 -20.55 3.15
N GLU A 72 -1.05 -20.33 4.05
CA GLU A 72 -0.40 -21.39 4.84
C GLU A 72 -1.41 -22.16 5.68
N LYS A 73 -2.30 -21.48 6.41
CA LYS A 73 -3.37 -22.12 7.18
C LYS A 73 -4.28 -22.99 6.30
N MET A 74 -4.62 -22.51 5.10
CA MET A 74 -5.45 -23.30 4.17
C MET A 74 -4.68 -24.49 3.58
N ALA A 75 -3.39 -24.34 3.29
CA ALA A 75 -2.54 -25.44 2.85
C ALA A 75 -2.44 -26.53 3.93
N ALA A 76 -2.19 -26.12 5.18
CA ALA A 76 -2.16 -27.02 6.33
C ALA A 76 -3.51 -27.75 6.54
N ALA A 77 -4.63 -27.04 6.50
CA ALA A 77 -5.96 -27.65 6.63
C ALA A 77 -6.27 -28.66 5.51
N ARG A 78 -5.84 -28.37 4.26
CA ARG A 78 -5.97 -29.31 3.14
C ARG A 78 -5.09 -30.55 3.29
N ALA A 79 -3.90 -30.39 3.86
CA ALA A 79 -2.99 -31.50 4.14
C ALA A 79 -3.57 -32.43 5.23
N SER A 80 -4.12 -31.86 6.31
CA SER A 80 -4.78 -32.64 7.38
C SER A 80 -5.97 -33.45 6.85
N LYS A 81 -6.79 -32.88 5.96
CA LYS A 81 -7.94 -33.58 5.36
C LYS A 81 -7.54 -34.71 4.39
N ARG A 82 -6.33 -34.69 3.83
CA ARG A 82 -5.80 -35.79 2.97
C ARG A 82 -5.22 -36.96 3.76
N GLY A 83 -5.01 -36.79 5.08
CA GLY A 83 -4.44 -37.81 5.96
C GLY A 83 -5.46 -38.69 6.69
N GLU A 84 -6.76 -38.34 6.66
CA GLU A 84 -7.82 -39.20 7.20
C GLU A 84 -8.31 -40.16 6.11
N PRO A 85 -8.00 -41.47 6.18
CA PRO A 85 -8.71 -42.43 5.36
C PRO A 85 -10.17 -42.44 5.84
N HIS A 86 -11.09 -42.11 4.94
CA HIS A 86 -12.49 -42.44 5.11
C HIS A 86 -12.57 -43.96 5.30
N HIS A 87 -12.72 -44.40 6.54
CA HIS A 87 -13.14 -45.76 6.86
C HIS A 87 -14.55 -45.94 6.28
N ALA A 88 -14.60 -46.68 5.18
CA ALA A 88 -15.79 -47.33 4.66
C ALA A 88 -15.84 -48.76 5.20
#